data_AF-A0A7C9M7U3-F1
#
_entry.id   AF-A0A7C9M7U3-F1
#
_cell.length_a   1.000
_cell.length_b   1.000
_cell.length_c   1.000
_cell.angle_alpha   90.00
_cell.angle_beta   90.00
_cell.angle_gamma   90.00
#
_symmetry.space_group_name_H-M   'P 1'
#
loop_
_entity.id
_entity.type
_entity.pdbx_description
1 polymer ?
#
loop_
_entity_poly.entity_id
_entity_poly.type
_entity_poly.pdbx_seq_one_letter_code
_entity_poly.pdbx_strand_id
1 'polypeptide(L)'
;MSITRHFSDTRTETGRVRILLRAGLVLLNAEGAGWHHSSQHASLQDAALELAMLPQLGADLYACALSDLEEQLAKEGAAPDEPFWGAA
;
A
#
# COMPACT_ATOMS: atom_id res chain seq x y z
N MET A 1 -10.35 -19.30 -2.87
CA MET A 1 -10.52 -18.19 -1.91
C MET A 1 -9.40 -17.19 -2.15
N SER A 2 -9.71 -15.97 -2.59
CA SER A 2 -8.68 -14.93 -2.82
C SER A 2 -8.20 -14.39 -1.48
N ILE A 3 -6.97 -14.68 -1.08
CA ILE A 3 -6.35 -14.09 0.11
C ILE A 3 -6.16 -12.60 -0.16
N THR A 4 -6.74 -11.76 0.69
CA THR A 4 -6.45 -10.32 0.75
C THR A 4 -5.38 -10.12 1.79
N ARG A 5 -4.18 -9.72 1.36
CA ARG A 5 -3.04 -9.41 2.22
C ARG A 5 -2.97 -7.90 2.43
N HIS A 6 -2.79 -7.47 3.67
CA HIS A 6 -2.47 -6.08 3.97
C HIS A 6 -1.03 -5.80 3.56
N PHE A 7 -0.81 -4.76 2.76
CA PHE A 7 0.52 -4.30 2.36
C PHE A 7 0.99 -3.16 3.27
N SER A 8 0.21 -2.08 3.33
CA SER A 8 0.44 -0.95 4.23
C SER A 8 -0.88 -0.40 4.80
N ASP A 9 -0.82 0.19 5.99
CA ASP A 9 -1.96 0.80 6.70
C ASP A 9 -1.47 2.03 7.46
N THR A 10 -1.39 3.14 6.75
CA THR A 10 -0.91 4.42 7.28
C THR A 10 -2.06 5.20 7.89
N ARG A 11 -1.90 5.67 9.12
CA ARG A 11 -2.88 6.47 9.86
C ARG A 11 -2.25 7.75 10.36
N THR A 12 -2.90 8.87 10.10
CA THR A 12 -2.55 10.18 10.68
C THR A 12 -3.80 10.79 11.32
N GLU A 13 -3.67 11.98 11.92
CA GLU A 13 -4.81 12.73 12.45
C GLU A 13 -5.76 13.23 11.34
N THR A 14 -5.25 13.36 10.10
CA THR A 14 -6.00 13.92 8.96
C THR A 14 -6.72 12.86 8.14
N GLY A 15 -6.34 11.58 8.30
CA GLY A 15 -6.98 10.48 7.58
C GLY A 15 -6.17 9.21 7.59
N ARG A 16 -6.43 8.37 6.59
CA ARG A 16 -5.86 7.03 6.50
C ARG A 16 -5.71 6.58 5.07
N VAL A 17 -4.61 5.88 4.79
CA VAL A 17 -4.36 5.20 3.52
C VAL A 17 -4.08 3.72 3.79
N ARG A 18 -4.74 2.84 3.04
CA ARG A 18 -4.58 1.39 3.12
C ARG A 18 -4.32 0.84 1.74
N ILE A 19 -3.24 0.06 1.62
CA ILE A 19 -2.90 -0.66 0.40
C ILE A 19 -3.01 -2.15 0.69
N LEU A 20 -3.81 -2.85 -0.09
CA LEU A 20 -4.04 -4.29 0.05
C LEU A 20 -3.65 -5.00 -1.23
N LEU A 21 -3.08 -6.20 -1.13
CA LEU A 21 -2.84 -7.08 -2.27
C LEU A 21 -3.91 -8.17 -2.28
N ARG A 22 -4.63 -8.32 -3.39
CA ARG A 22 -5.67 -9.34 -3.55
C ARG A 22 -5.59 -9.95 -4.94
N ALA A 23 -5.28 -11.24 -5.01
CA ALA A 23 -5.26 -12.02 -6.26
C ALA A 23 -4.49 -11.34 -7.41
N GLY A 24 -3.31 -10.77 -7.11
CA GLY A 24 -2.47 -10.08 -8.10
C GLY A 24 -2.89 -8.63 -8.39
N LEU A 25 -3.93 -8.12 -7.74
CA LEU A 25 -4.35 -6.72 -7.82
C LEU A 25 -3.96 -5.96 -6.55
N VAL A 26 -3.82 -4.66 -6.70
CA VAL A 26 -3.63 -3.72 -5.59
C VAL A 26 -4.93 -2.96 -5.35
N LEU A 27 -5.42 -2.98 -4.12
CA LEU A 27 -6.56 -2.17 -3.68
C LEU A 27 -6.04 -0.98 -2.88
N LEU A 28 -6.33 0.22 -3.35
CA LEU A 28 -6.01 1.46 -2.65
C LEU A 28 -7.29 1.99 -2.01
N ASN A 29 -7.27 2.19 -0.70
CA ASN A 29 -8.32 2.90 0.02
C ASN A 29 -7.70 4.10 0.75
N ALA A 30 -8.24 5.28 0.50
CA ALA A 30 -7.83 6.50 1.18
C ALA A 30 -9.08 7.19 1.74
N GLU A 31 -9.01 7.68 2.97
CA GLU A 31 -10.15 8.32 3.63
C GLU A 31 -9.68 9.46 4.55
N GLY A 32 -10.55 10.45 4.71
CA GLY A 32 -10.34 11.58 5.61
C GLY A 32 -11.66 12.23 5.98
N ALA A 33 -11.60 13.41 6.60
CA ALA A 33 -12.80 14.11 7.05
C ALA A 33 -13.72 14.48 5.87
N GLY A 34 -14.85 13.78 5.75
CA GLY A 34 -15.87 14.05 4.73
C GLY A 34 -15.55 13.51 3.33
N TRP A 35 -14.51 12.69 3.16
CA TRP A 35 -14.18 12.08 1.88
C TRP A 35 -13.64 10.65 2.03
N HIS A 36 -13.87 9.86 1.00
CA HIS A 36 -13.39 8.49 0.89
C HIS A 36 -13.10 8.20 -0.59
N HIS A 37 -12.03 7.44 -0.84
CA HIS A 37 -11.59 6.98 -2.15
C HIS A 37 -11.27 5.50 -2.09
N SER A 38 -11.72 4.75 -3.09
CA SER A 38 -11.40 3.34 -3.26
C SER A 38 -11.15 3.05 -4.73
N SER A 39 -10.01 2.47 -5.05
CA SER A 39 -9.62 2.13 -6.42
C SER A 39 -8.85 0.81 -6.47
N GLN A 40 -8.80 0.21 -7.66
CA GLN A 40 -8.07 -1.03 -7.92
C GLN A 40 -7.05 -0.80 -9.02
N HIS A 41 -5.87 -1.39 -8.85
CA HIS A 41 -4.70 -1.15 -9.70
C HIS A 41 -3.99 -2.46 -10.03
N ALA A 42 -3.30 -2.50 -11.17
CA ALA A 42 -2.52 -3.65 -11.59
C ALA A 42 -1.18 -3.75 -10.84
N SER A 43 -0.66 -2.64 -10.32
CA SER A 43 0.62 -2.57 -9.64
C SER A 43 0.62 -1.58 -8.47
N LEU A 44 1.64 -1.68 -7.59
CA LEU A 44 1.86 -0.73 -6.52
C LEU A 44 2.26 0.66 -7.06
N GLN A 45 2.99 0.72 -8.18
CA GLN A 45 3.30 1.98 -8.86
C GLN A 45 2.04 2.73 -9.29
N ASP A 46 1.08 2.04 -9.92
CA ASP A 46 -0.17 2.66 -10.37
C ASP A 46 -0.99 3.20 -9.18
N ALA A 47 -1.05 2.44 -8.09
CA ALA A 47 -1.71 2.87 -6.87
C ALA A 47 -1.01 4.09 -6.24
N ALA A 48 0.32 4.15 -6.26
CA ALA A 48 1.06 5.31 -5.75
C ALA A 48 0.85 6.57 -6.62
N LEU A 49 0.77 6.41 -7.94
CA LEU A 49 0.45 7.50 -8.87
C LEU A 49 -0.96 8.04 -8.62
N GLU A 50 -1.95 7.15 -8.48
CA GLU A 50 -3.32 7.55 -8.13
C GLU A 50 -3.35 8.31 -6.80
N LEU A 51 -2.64 7.81 -5.78
CA LEU A 51 -2.54 8.46 -4.47
C LEU A 51 -2.00 9.90 -4.59
N ALA A 52 -0.99 10.13 -5.42
CA ALA A 52 -0.43 11.45 -5.68
C ALA A 52 -1.39 12.41 -6.40
N MET A 53 -2.39 11.87 -7.11
CA MET A 53 -3.37 12.64 -7.88
C MET A 53 -4.65 12.96 -7.09
N LEU A 54 -4.81 12.42 -5.88
CA LEU A 54 -6.00 12.66 -5.06
C LEU A 54 -6.03 14.09 -4.49
N PRO A 55 -6.97 14.94 -4.93
CA PRO A 55 -6.96 16.35 -4.53
C PRO A 55 -7.37 16.57 -3.07
N GLN A 56 -8.06 15.62 -2.44
CA GLN A 56 -8.45 15.69 -1.02
C GLN A 56 -7.36 15.16 -0.08
N LEU A 57 -6.30 14.54 -0.63
CA LEU A 57 -5.23 13.97 0.15
C LEU A 57 -4.27 15.08 0.61
N GLY A 58 -4.19 15.29 1.92
CA GLY A 58 -3.26 16.26 2.50
C GLY A 58 -1.79 15.82 2.32
N ALA A 59 -0.89 16.79 2.23
CA ALA A 59 0.54 16.55 2.03
C ALA A 59 1.17 15.66 3.13
N ASP A 60 0.74 15.83 4.38
CA ASP A 60 1.17 15.01 5.53
C ASP A 60 0.79 13.54 5.36
N LEU A 61 -0.49 13.26 5.10
CA LEU A 61 -0.98 11.90 4.89
C LEU A 61 -0.34 11.25 3.66
N TYR A 62 -0.14 12.01 2.58
CA TYR A 62 0.57 11.55 1.40
C TYR A 62 2.03 11.14 1.72
N ALA A 63 2.77 12.02 2.41
CA ALA A 63 4.17 11.77 2.74
C ALA A 63 4.31 10.53 3.64
N CYS A 64 3.49 10.43 4.70
CA CYS A 64 3.49 9.24 5.57
C CYS A 64 3.14 7.96 4.80
N ALA A 65 2.14 8.01 3.91
CA ALA A 65 1.72 6.84 3.15
C ALA A 65 2.78 6.39 2.14
N LEU A 66 3.50 7.33 1.53
CA LEU A 66 4.59 7.03 0.62
C LEU A 66 5.78 6.43 1.37
N SER A 67 6.16 6.99 2.53
CA SER A 67 7.22 6.44 3.37
C SER A 67 6.91 5.02 3.84
N ASP A 68 5.68 4.75 4.32
CA ASP A 68 5.26 3.40 4.71
C ASP A 68 5.30 2.42 3.52
N LEU A 69 4.91 2.87 2.32
CA LEU A 69 4.97 2.07 1.10
C LEU A 69 6.42 1.71 0.74
N GLU A 70 7.32 2.69 0.75
CA GLU A 70 8.75 2.51 0.46
C GLU A 70 9.42 1.58 1.48
N GLU A 71 9.11 1.74 2.77
CA GLU A 71 9.61 0.84 3.82
C GLU A 71 9.15 -0.61 3.62
N GLN A 72 7.89 -0.81 3.21
CA GLN A 72 7.38 -2.16 2.97
C GLN A 72 7.96 -2.79 1.69
N LEU A 73 8.15 -2.00 0.64
CA LEU A 73 8.86 -2.44 -0.56
C LEU A 73 10.29 -2.85 -0.22
N ALA A 74 10.99 -2.08 0.62
CA ALA A 74 12.33 -2.44 1.08
C ALA A 74 12.33 -3.75 1.89
N LYS A 75 11.33 -3.97 2.76
CA LYS A 75 11.20 -5.22 3.55
C LYS A 75 10.89 -6.43 2.67
N GLU A 76 10.06 -6.29 1.64
CA GLU A 76 9.81 -7.38 0.69
C GLU A 76 11.01 -7.68 -0.20
N GLY A 77 11.72 -6.64 -0.68
CA GLY A 77 12.94 -6.82 -1.45
C GLY A 77 14.13 -7.33 -0.63
N ALA A 78 14.13 -7.08 0.69
CA ALA A 78 15.14 -7.56 1.63
C ALA A 78 14.79 -8.90 2.29
N ALA A 79 13.58 -9.44 2.07
CA ALA A 79 13.30 -10.82 2.42
C ALA A 79 14.22 -11.70 1.55
N PRO A 80 15.21 -12.40 2.14
CA PRO A 80 15.98 -13.33 1.35
C PRO A 80 15.00 -14.37 0.79
N ASP A 81 15.09 -14.62 -0.51
CA ASP A 81 14.82 -15.93 -1.07
C ASP A 81 15.65 -16.91 -0.22
N GLU A 82 15.11 -17.45 0.88
CA GLU A 82 15.76 -18.52 1.61
C GLU A 82 15.75 -19.72 0.66
N PRO A 83 16.89 -20.14 0.08
CA PRO A 83 16.91 -21.41 -0.62
C PRO A 83 16.68 -22.46 0.47
N PHE A 84 15.54 -23.14 0.38
CA PHE A 84 15.26 -24.34 1.16
C PHE A 84 16.34 -25.37 0.83
N TRP A 85 17.45 -25.36 1.56
CA TRP A 85 18.42 -26.45 1.58
C TRP A 85 17.89 -27.54 2.50
N GLY A 86 16.88 -28.24 1.98
CA GLY A 86 16.52 -29.56 2.46
C GLY A 86 17.52 -30.58 1.93
N ALA A 87 18.23 -31.21 2.87
CA ALA A 87 18.77 -32.57 2.84
C ALA A 87 19.76 -32.99 1.73
N ALA A 88 20.97 -33.33 2.15
CA ALA A 88 21.58 -34.65 1.91
C ALA A 88 22.65 -34.93 2.98
#